data_AF-A0A8T5YPM1-F1
#
_entry.id   AF-A0A8T5YPM1-F1
#
_cell.length_a   1.000
_cell.length_b   1.000
_cell.length_c   1.000
_cell.angle_alpha   90.00
_cell.angle_beta   90.00
_cell.angle_gamma   90.00
#
_symmetry.space_group_name_H-M   'P 1'
#
loop_
_entity.id
_entity.type
_entity.pdbx_description
1 polymer ?
#
loop_
_entity_poly.entity_id
_entity_poly.type
_entity_poly.pdbx_seq_one_letter_code
_entity_poly.pdbx_strand_id
1 'polypeptide(L)' 'TGEVQAVELVVRGRHKEVDSGEWKTGESNTTKVTSTNSYAKLTINGEVLYEVDLINMVEIVDGVDLMEAHRNALGL' A
#
# COMPACT_ATOMS: atom_id res chain seq x y z
N THR A 1 -27.50 -0.09 5.83
CA THR A 1 -27.01 -0.76 7.04
C THR A 1 -25.57 -0.29 7.26
N GLY A 2 -25.28 0.32 8.41
CA GLY A 2 -23.95 0.86 8.73
C GLY A 2 -22.98 -0.23 9.17
N GLU A 3 -22.79 -1.23 8.30
CA GLU A 3 -21.96 -2.38 8.60
C GLU A 3 -20.48 -1.94 8.60
N VAL A 4 -19.81 -2.15 9.73
CA VAL A 4 -18.40 -1.77 9.89
C VAL A 4 -17.54 -2.76 9.12
N GLN A 5 -16.74 -2.26 8.18
CA GLN A 5 -15.81 -3.08 7.42
C GLN A 5 -14.39 -2.89 7.95
N ALA A 6 -13.68 -3.99 8.15
CA ALA A 6 -12.26 -3.95 8.49
C ALA A 6 -11.45 -3.68 7.22
N VAL A 7 -10.70 -2.58 7.20
CA VAL A 7 -9.83 -2.20 6.08
C VAL A 7 -8.39 -2.16 6.57
N GLU A 8 -7.54 -2.99 5.97
CA GLU A 8 -6.11 -3.05 6.30
C GLU A 8 -5.28 -2.77 5.04
N LEU A 9 -4.37 -1.80 5.14
CA LEU A 9 -3.41 -1.47 4.11
C LEU A 9 -2.00 -1.73 4.65
N VAL A 10 -1.34 -2.76 4.11
CA VAL A 10 0.05 -3.08 4.42
C VAL A 10 0.93 -2.54 3.31
N VAL A 11 1.89 -1.69 3.67
CA VAL A 11 2.84 -1.10 2.73
C VAL A 11 4.27 -1.42 3.13
N ARG A 12 5.14 -1.61 2.14
CA ARG A 12 6.58 -1.67 2.31
C ARG A 12 7.23 -0.79 1.25
N GLY A 13 8.17 0.03 1.70
CA GLY A 13 8.81 1.02 0.86
C GLY A 13 9.86 1.80 1.62
N ARG A 14 10.19 2.97 1.10
CA ARG A 14 11.07 3.93 1.76
C ARG A 14 10.34 5.26 1.92
N HIS A 15 10.46 5.85 3.10
CA HIS A 15 10.03 7.22 3.31
C HIS A 15 10.93 8.13 2.47
N LYS A 16 10.32 8.89 1.57
CA LYS A 16 11.00 9.84 0.69
C LYS A 16 11.20 11.17 1.39
N GLU A 17 10.22 11.59 2.17
CA GLU A 17 10.18 12.88 2.83
C GLU A 17 9.41 12.79 4.14
N VAL A 18 9.93 13.49 5.16
CA VAL A 18 9.27 13.67 6.45
C VAL A 18 9.19 15.17 6.70
N ASP A 19 8.00 15.72 6.54
CA ASP A 19 7.72 17.12 6.83
C ASP A 19 7.06 17.19 8.22
N SER A 20 7.78 17.80 9.16
CA SER A 20 7.32 17.93 10.54
C SER A 20 6.61 19.26 10.81
N GLY A 21 6.33 20.07 9.79
CA GLY A 21 5.66 21.36 9.95
C GLY A 21 6.36 22.31 10.93
N GLU A 22 5.62 23.30 11.41
CA GLU A 22 6.09 24.22 12.45
C GLU A 22 5.67 23.76 13.85
N TRP A 23 6.61 23.78 14.78
CA TRP A 23 6.36 23.36 16.15
C TRP A 23 5.97 24.58 16.99
N LYS A 24 4.72 24.61 17.44
CA LYS A 24 4.19 25.67 18.31
C LYS A 24 3.84 25.09 19.67
N THR A 25 4.33 25.73 20.73
CA THR A 25 4.06 25.32 22.11
C THR A 25 2.56 25.39 22.40
N GLY A 26 1.97 24.27 22.81
CA GLY A 26 0.56 24.20 23.18
C GLY A 26 -0.41 23.83 22.05
N GLU A 27 0.08 23.66 20.81
CA GLU A 27 -0.73 23.24 19.66
C GLU A 27 -0.36 21.82 19.21
N SER A 28 -1.35 21.09 18.67
CA SER A 28 -1.10 19.81 18.00
C SER A 28 -0.41 20.04 16.67
N ASN A 29 0.69 19.33 16.44
CA ASN A 29 1.40 19.38 15.18
C ASN A 29 1.05 18.18 14.29
N THR A 30 1.07 18.37 12.97
CA THR A 30 0.84 17.32 11.98
C THR A 30 2.13 17.00 11.23
N THR A 31 2.61 15.76 11.34
CA THR A 31 3.73 15.28 10.54
C THR A 31 3.22 14.61 9.26
N LYS A 32 3.66 15.10 8.11
CA LYS A 32 3.38 14.47 6.81
C LYS A 32 4.56 13.59 6.41
N VAL A 33 4.29 12.32 6.15
CA VAL A 33 5.29 11.37 5.65
C VAL A 33 4.92 10.94 4.24
N THR A 34 5.76 11.29 3.26
CA THR A 34 5.61 10.82 1.89
C THR A 34 6.46 9.58 1.70
N SER A 35 5.87 8.47 1.24
CA SER A 35 6.57 7.19 1.04
C SER A 35 6.50 6.74 -0.41
N THR A 36 7.61 6.22 -0.92
CA THR A 36 7.62 5.47 -2.18
C THR A 36 7.52 3.99 -1.84
N ASN A 37 6.39 3.37 -2.18
CA ASN A 37 6.09 1.98 -1.85
C ASN A 37 6.57 1.05 -2.97
N SER A 38 7.28 -0.02 -2.59
CA SER A 38 7.65 -1.12 -3.49
C SER A 38 6.65 -2.28 -3.40
N TYR A 39 5.89 -2.33 -2.30
CA TYR A 39 4.82 -3.28 -2.06
C TYR A 39 3.64 -2.58 -1.38
N ALA A 40 2.43 -2.91 -1.81
CA ALA A 40 1.19 -2.47 -1.18
C ALA A 40 0.12 -3.54 -1.30
N LYS A 41 -0.51 -3.92 -0.19
CA LYS A 41 -1.62 -4.86 -0.12
C LYS A 41 -2.78 -4.26 0.64
N LEU A 42 -3.92 -4.14 -0.02
CA LEU A 42 -5.18 -3.72 0.60
C LEU A 42 -6.08 -4.94 0.79
N THR A 43 -6.52 -5.14 2.02
CA THR A 43 -7.55 -6.12 2.35
C THR A 43 -8.78 -5.46 2.95
N ILE A 44 -9.96 -5.91 2.54
CA ILE A 44 -11.24 -5.48 3.08
C ILE A 44 -11.97 -6.73 3.56
N ASN A 45 -12.33 -6.79 4.84
CA ASN A 45 -12.97 -7.95 5.47
C ASN A 45 -12.21 -9.28 5.26
N GLY A 46 -10.88 -9.21 5.11
CA GLY A 46 -10.02 -10.37 4.86
C GLY A 46 -9.86 -10.75 3.38
N GLU A 47 -10.61 -10.12 2.47
CA GLU A 47 -10.46 -10.31 1.02
C GLU A 47 -9.44 -9.32 0.46
N VAL A 48 -8.53 -9.80 -0.39
CA VAL A 48 -7.50 -8.98 -1.02
C VAL A 48 -8.12 -8.22 -2.20
N LEU A 49 -8.30 -6.91 -2.04
CA LEU A 49 -8.83 -6.06 -3.12
C LEU A 49 -7.74 -5.72 -4.13
N TYR A 50 -6.54 -5.39 -3.64
CA TYR A 50 -5.37 -5.28 -4.51
C TYR A 50 -4.09 -5.64 -3.78
N GLU A 51 -3.13 -6.18 -4.52
CA GLU A 51 -1.77 -6.43 -4.07
C GLU A 51 -0.81 -6.12 -5.20
N VAL A 52 0.13 -5.20 -4.96
CA VAL A 52 1.15 -4.80 -5.92
C VAL A 52 2.50 -5.06 -5.30
N ASP A 53 3.32 -5.89 -5.95
CA ASP A 53 4.72 -6.14 -5.65
C ASP A 53 5.55 -5.89 -6.91
N LEU A 54 6.29 -4.78 -6.90
CA LEU A 54 7.11 -4.39 -8.05
C LEU A 54 8.37 -5.26 -8.20
N ILE A 55 8.85 -5.89 -7.13
CA ILE A 55 10.07 -6.70 -7.14
C ILE A 55 9.77 -8.09 -7.70
N ASN A 56 8.67 -8.68 -7.25
CA ASN A 56 8.24 -10.01 -7.69
C ASN A 56 7.33 -9.96 -8.93
N MET A 57 7.05 -8.77 -9.47
CA MET A 57 6.11 -8.53 -10.58
C MET A 57 4.75 -9.19 -10.32
N VAL A 58 4.19 -8.96 -9.14
CA VAL A 58 2.83 -9.42 -8.78
C VAL A 58 1.92 -8.21 -8.80
N GLU A 59 0.85 -8.29 -9.57
CA GLU A 59 -0.21 -7.28 -9.59
C GLU A 59 -1.54 -8.01 -9.56
N ILE A 60 -2.08 -8.15 -8.35
CA ILE A 60 -3.39 -8.75 -8.11
C ILE A 60 -4.39 -7.61 -7.96
N VAL A 61 -5.44 -7.63 -8.77
CA VAL A 61 -6.56 -6.69 -8.69
C VAL A 61 -7.84 -7.51 -8.65
N ASP A 62 -8.66 -7.31 -7.61
CA ASP A 62 -9.91 -8.04 -7.39
C ASP A 62 -9.71 -9.58 -7.48
N GLY A 63 -8.61 -10.06 -6.90
CA GLY A 63 -8.22 -11.47 -6.90
C GLY A 63 -7.62 -12.01 -8.22
N VAL A 64 -7.49 -11.20 -9.28
CA VAL A 64 -6.90 -11.61 -10.56
C VAL A 64 -5.47 -11.10 -10.69
N ASP A 65 -4.51 -12.00 -10.96
CA ASP A 65 -3.11 -11.63 -11.22
C ASP A 65 -2.91 -11.22 -12.68
N LEU A 66 -2.67 -9.92 -12.89
CA LEU A 66 -2.47 -9.33 -14.22
C LEU A 66 -1.05 -9.52 -14.76
N MET A 67 -0.10 -9.90 -13.90
CA MET A 67 1.31 -10.06 -14.27
C MET A 67 1.74 -11.52 -14.40
N GLU A 68 0.85 -12.48 -14.15
CA GLU A 68 1.11 -13.91 -14.30
C GLU A 68 1.65 -14.26 -15.70
N ALA A 69 1.00 -13.76 -16.76
CA ALA A 69 1.42 -14.01 -18.14
C ALA A 69 2.82 -13.44 -18.43
N HIS A 70 3.14 -12.26 -17.88
CA HIS A 70 4.44 -11.63 -18.04
C HIS A 70 5.54 -12.37 -17.27
N ARG A 71 5.26 -12.82 -16.04
CA ARG A 71 6.20 -13.64 -15.25
C ARG A 71 6.50 -14.97 -15.93
N ASN A 72 5.47 -15.66 -16.40
CA ASN A 72 5.61 -16.90 -17.18
C ASN A 72 6.46 -16.69 -18.45
N ALA A 73 6.27 -15.58 -19.16
CA ALA A 73 7.07 -15.25 -20.34
C ALA A 73 8.55 -14.94 -20.02
N LEU A 74 8.83 -14.43 -18.81
CA LEU A 74 10.17 -14.12 -18.32
C LEU A 74 10.82 -15.30 -17.57
N GLY A 75 10.09 -16.40 -17.35
CA GLY A 75 10.56 -17.58 -16.61
C GLY A 75 10.66 -17.35 -15.09
N LEU A 76 9.83 -16.45 -14.55
CA LEU A 76 9.74 -16.10 -13.13
C LEU A 76 8.49 -16.69 -12.46
#